data_AF-A0A7C7DNG2-F1
#
_entry.id   AF-A0A7C7DNG2-F1
#
_cell.length_a   1.000
_cell.length_b   1.000
_cell.length_c   1.000
_cell.angle_alpha   90.00
_cell.angle_beta   90.00
_cell.angle_gamma   90.00
#
_symmetry.space_group_name_H-M   'P 1'
#
loop_
_entity.id
_entity.type
_entity.pdbx_description
1 polymer ?
#
loop_
_entity_poly.entity_id
_entity_poly.type
_entity_poly.pdbx_seq_one_letter_code
_entity_poly.pdbx_strand_id
1 'polypeptide(L)' 'MNIGIEGTGYVEGTRERPSWDEYFMEIAQVVARRSTCLRRQVGAIAVKDRRILATGYNGAPSGLPHCL' A
#
# COMPACT_ATOMS: atom_id res chain seq x y z
N MET A 1 -8.87 5.17 33.64
CA MET A 1 -7.64 5.98 33.69
C MET A 1 -7.11 5.95 32.28
N ASN A 2 -7.54 6.90 31.45
CA ASN A 2 -7.19 6.92 30.03
C ASN A 2 -5.90 7.74 29.92
N ILE A 3 -4.81 7.08 29.56
CA ILE A 3 -3.60 7.78 29.15
C ILE A 3 -3.78 8.07 27.67
N GLY A 4 -3.85 9.36 27.34
CA GLY A 4 -3.92 9.85 25.98
C GLY A 4 -2.59 9.65 25.26
N ILE A 5 -2.67 9.32 23.98
CA ILE A 5 -1.57 9.44 23.03
C ILE A 5 -2.12 10.20 21.82
N GLU A 6 -1.83 11.49 21.77
CA GLU A 6 -2.00 12.31 20.59
C GLU A 6 -0.84 12.00 19.63
N GLY A 7 -1.13 11.64 18.38
CA GLY A 7 -0.14 11.57 17.32
C GLY A 7 0.04 10.19 16.69
N THR A 8 -0.11 10.16 15.36
CA THR A 8 0.04 9.01 14.45
C THR A 8 -1.13 8.02 14.50
N GLY A 9 -1.95 8.02 13.45
CA GLY A 9 -3.12 7.16 13.30
C GLY A 9 -2.74 5.71 13.02
N TYR A 10 -2.33 4.98 14.06
CA TYR A 10 -2.54 3.55 14.14
C TYR A 10 -3.55 3.30 15.25
N VAL A 11 -4.72 2.80 14.89
CA VAL A 11 -5.68 2.24 15.84
C VAL A 11 -4.97 1.15 16.63
N GLU A 12 -5.01 1.25 17.96
CA GLU A 12 -4.49 0.27 18.90
C GLU A 12 -5.37 -0.98 18.81
N GLY A 13 -5.14 -1.77 17.76
CA GLY A 13 -5.92 -2.93 17.42
C GLY A 13 -5.54 -4.10 18.31
N THR A 14 -6.56 -4.77 18.85
CA THR A 14 -6.52 -6.21 19.12
C THR A 14 -5.70 -6.90 18.00
N ARG A 15 -4.90 -7.93 18.33
CA ARG A 15 -4.19 -8.77 17.33
C ARG A 15 -5.19 -9.60 16.51
N GLU A 16 -6.09 -8.92 15.84
CA GLU A 16 -7.12 -9.50 15.02
C GLU A 16 -6.57 -9.64 13.60
N ARG A 17 -6.82 -10.80 13.01
CA ARG A 17 -6.31 -11.09 11.67
C ARG A 17 -7.04 -10.17 10.68
N PRO A 18 -6.32 -9.39 9.86
CA PRO A 18 -6.96 -8.50 8.90
C PRO A 18 -7.84 -9.29 7.93
N SER A 19 -8.92 -8.67 7.50
CA SER A 19 -9.73 -9.18 6.40
C SER A 19 -8.92 -9.24 5.11
N TRP A 20 -9.42 -9.96 4.11
CA TRP A 20 -8.75 -10.04 2.81
C TRP A 20 -8.65 -8.67 2.12
N ASP A 21 -9.69 -7.85 2.20
CA ASP A 21 -9.71 -6.54 1.55
C ASP A 21 -8.72 -5.58 2.21
N GLU A 22 -8.64 -5.56 3.54
CA GLU A 22 -7.64 -4.77 4.28
C GLU A 22 -6.22 -5.22 3.91
N TYR A 23 -5.96 -6.54 3.98
CA TYR A 23 -4.67 -7.12 3.62
C TYR A 23 -4.24 -6.74 2.20
N PHE A 24 -5.15 -6.85 1.23
CA PHE A 24 -4.86 -6.52 -0.15
C PHE A 24 -4.68 -5.01 -0.35
N MET A 25 -5.48 -4.18 0.31
CA MET A 25 -5.32 -2.73 0.19
C MET A 25 -4.06 -2.19 0.84
N GLU A 26 -3.65 -2.73 1.99
CA GLU A 26 -2.36 -2.40 2.60
C GLU A 26 -1.19 -2.73 1.65
N ILE A 27 -1.25 -3.89 0.99
CA ILE A 27 -0.24 -4.26 0.00
C ILE A 27 -0.25 -3.29 -1.18
N ALA A 28 -1.42 -2.93 -1.72
CA ALA A 28 -1.51 -1.97 -2.81
C ALA A 28 -0.90 -0.60 -2.43
N GLN A 29 -1.11 -0.15 -1.19
CA GLN A 29 -0.47 1.07 -0.67
C GLN A 29 1.04 0.93 -0.55
N VAL A 30 1.56 -0.20 -0.09
CA VAL A 30 3.01 -0.47 -0.05
C VAL A 30 3.61 -0.47 -1.45
N VAL A 31 2.92 -1.10 -2.42
CA VAL A 31 3.34 -1.10 -3.83
C VAL A 31 3.38 0.33 -4.38
N ALA A 32 2.38 1.18 -4.05
CA ALA A 32 2.32 2.57 -4.48
C ALA A 32 3.55 3.39 -4.06
N ARG A 33 4.13 3.11 -2.88
CA ARG A 33 5.33 3.80 -2.36
C ARG A 33 6.58 3.61 -3.23
N ARG A 34 6.57 2.65 -4.17
CA ARG A 34 7.64 2.45 -5.16
C ARG A 34 7.50 3.33 -6.41
N SER A 35 6.38 4.05 -6.55
CA SER A 35 6.18 4.98 -7.66
C SER A 35 7.24 6.08 -7.65
N THR A 36 7.80 6.37 -8.83
CA THR A 36 8.71 7.50 -9.05
C THR A 36 7.96 8.77 -9.47
N CYS A 37 6.63 8.75 -9.53
CA CYS A 37 5.86 9.90 -9.97
C CYS A 37 5.74 10.96 -8.85
N LEU A 38 6.17 12.18 -9.15
CA LEU A 38 6.07 13.32 -8.22
C LEU A 38 4.63 13.79 -7.96
N ARG A 39 3.68 13.43 -8.84
CA ARG A 39 2.32 13.97 -8.82
C ARG A 39 1.37 13.12 -7.97
N ARG A 40 1.38 11.81 -8.20
CA ARG A 40 0.54 10.83 -7.48
C ARG A 40 1.27 9.49 -7.43
N GLN A 41 1.26 8.86 -6.27
CA GLN A 41 1.78 7.51 -6.07
C GLN A 41 0.61 6.53 -6.13
N VAL A 42 0.57 5.69 -7.16
CA VAL A 42 -0.50 4.73 -7.42
C VAL A 42 0.08 3.34 -7.39
N GLY A 43 -0.57 2.43 -6.66
CA GLY A 43 -0.25 1.01 -6.61
C GLY A 43 -1.49 0.19 -6.95
N ALA A 44 -1.26 -0.94 -7.59
CA ALA A 44 -2.29 -1.87 -8.01
C ALA A 44 -1.82 -3.32 -7.80
N ILE A 45 -2.79 -4.19 -7.54
CA ILE A 45 -2.59 -5.63 -7.39
C ILE A 45 -3.67 -6.37 -8.18
N ALA A 46 -3.29 -7.47 -8.83
CA ALA A 46 -4.21 -8.39 -9.46
C ALA A 46 -4.31 -9.66 -8.59
N VAL A 47 -5.52 -9.98 -8.14
CA VAL A 47 -5.76 -11.09 -7.20
C VAL A 47 -6.74 -12.08 -7.82
N LYS A 48 -6.46 -13.38 -7.64
CA LYS A 48 -7.37 -14.47 -7.97
C LYS A 48 -7.29 -15.53 -6.88
N ASP A 49 -8.44 -16.02 -6.42
CA ASP A 49 -8.51 -17.08 -5.39
C ASP A 49 -7.68 -16.74 -4.14
N ARG A 50 -7.73 -15.46 -3.72
CA ARG A 50 -6.95 -14.90 -2.59
C ARG A 50 -5.42 -14.98 -2.76
N ARG A 51 -4.93 -15.17 -3.98
CA ARG A 51 -3.52 -15.16 -4.34
C ARG A 51 -3.21 -13.96 -5.23
N ILE A 52 -2.14 -13.24 -4.91
CA ILE A 52 -1.63 -12.16 -5.74
C ILE A 52 -0.96 -12.78 -6.97
N LEU A 53 -1.44 -12.39 -8.15
CA LEU A 53 -0.90 -12.80 -9.45
C LEU A 53 0.18 -11.83 -9.91
N ALA A 54 -0.06 -10.53 -9.71
CA ALA A 54 0.83 -9.47 -10.12
C ALA A 54 0.65 -8.23 -9.24
N THR A 55 1.69 -7.40 -9.18
CA THR A 55 1.66 -6.07 -8.57
C THR A 55 2.23 -5.04 -9.55
N GLY A 56 1.86 -3.79 -9.38
CA GLY A 56 2.37 -2.72 -10.23
C GLY A 56 2.15 -1.34 -9.62
N TYR A 57 2.97 -0.39 -10.03
CA TYR A 57 2.86 1.02 -9.66
C TYR A 57 3.06 1.89 -10.91
N ASN A 58 2.62 3.15 -10.87
CA ASN A 58 2.85 4.08 -11.96
C ASN A 58 4.31 4.59 -11.97
N GLY A 59 4.94 4.60 -13.14
CA GLY A 59 6.32 5.06 -13.35
C GLY A 59 6.66 5.08 -14.84
N ALA A 60 7.86 5.57 -15.19
CA ALA A 60 8.32 5.50 -16.58
C ALA A 60 8.64 4.04 -16.96
N PRO A 61 8.52 3.66 -18.25
CA PRO A 61 8.97 2.36 -18.73
C PRO A 61 10.42 2.07 -18.35
N SER A 62 10.76 0.79 -18.27
CA SER A 62 12.12 0.35 -17.93
C SER A 62 13.16 0.94 -18.89
N GLY A 63 14.24 1.47 -18.34
CA GLY A 63 15.35 2.05 -19.12
C GLY A 63 15.14 3.50 -19.56
N LEU A 64 14.00 4.12 -19.24
CA LEU A 64 13.78 5.55 -19.46
C LEU A 64 13.95 6.36 -18.17
N PRO A 65 14.36 7.64 -18.27
CA PRO A 65 14.41 8.54 -17.11
C PRO A 65 13.09 8.57 -16.35
N HIS A 66 13.20 8.53 -15.03
CA HIS A 66 12.07 8.64 -14.12
C HIS A 66 11.90 10.09 -13.63
N CYS A 67 10.79 10.40 -12.97
CA CYS A 67 10.57 11.77 -12.48
C CYS A 67 11.41 12.12 -11.23
N LEU A 68 12.07 11.11 -10.64
CA LEU A 68 13.06 11.25 -9.57
C LEU A 68 14.47 11.19 -10.15
#